data_AF-A0A847ACL3-F1
#
_entry.id   AF-A0A847ACL3-F1
#
_cell.length_a   1.000
_cell.length_b   1.000
_cell.length_c   1.000
_cell.angle_alpha   90.00
_cell.angle_beta   90.00
_cell.angle_gamma   90.00
#
_symmetry.space_group_name_H-M   'P 1'
#
loop_
_entity.id
_entity.type
_entity.pdbx_description
1 polymer ?
#
loop_
_entity_poly.entity_id
_entity_poly.type
_entity_poly.pdbx_seq_one_letter_code
_entity_poly.pdbx_strand_id
1 'polypeptide(L)'
;MSDGLVLIALGIALGMYFFSRTGYSPGGIITPGLLAMDLNSPVMLGTIFACAAMTAFLLSAAIKSLGLYGRQRTAAAMLIALLIKALLGAFLPLPLHWTGWVIPGLIGADMERQGAFPTVAASLAVAFATSMAGSLLYSLSGGWQ
;
A
#
# COMPACT_ATOMS: atom_id res chain seq x y z
N MET A 1 10.98 13.74 12.22
CA MET A 1 11.62 12.70 11.37
C MET A 1 11.60 11.32 12.03
N SER A 2 11.68 11.24 13.37
CA SER A 2 11.48 10.01 14.16
C SER A 2 10.10 9.38 13.99
N ASP A 3 9.07 10.21 13.74
CA ASP A 3 7.68 9.76 13.85
C ASP A 3 7.22 8.85 12.71
N GLY A 4 7.69 9.14 11.50
CA GLY A 4 7.42 8.27 10.35
C GLY A 4 8.04 6.87 10.50
N LEU A 5 9.22 6.77 11.12
CA LEU A 5 9.88 5.47 11.33
C LEU A 5 9.11 4.61 12.33
N VAL A 6 8.56 5.22 13.40
CA VAL A 6 7.74 4.52 14.40
C VAL A 6 6.46 4.01 13.75
N LEU A 7 5.79 4.82 12.92
CA LEU A 7 4.59 4.41 12.19
C LEU A 7 4.87 3.29 11.19
N ILE A 8 5.98 3.36 10.44
CA ILE A 8 6.37 2.28 9.51
C ILE A 8 6.68 1.01 10.28
N ALA A 9 7.45 1.08 11.37
CA ALA A 9 7.78 -0.09 12.19
C ALA A 9 6.53 -0.73 12.81
N LEU A 10 5.60 0.06 13.33
CA LEU A 10 4.30 -0.41 13.83
C LEU A 10 3.46 -1.00 12.71
N GLY A 11 3.43 -0.38 11.54
CA GLY A 11 2.71 -0.87 10.37
C GLY A 11 3.22 -2.23 9.91
N ILE A 12 4.54 -2.42 9.87
CA ILE A 12 5.16 -3.70 9.56
C ILE A 12 4.79 -4.75 10.61
N ALA A 13 4.95 -4.43 11.91
CA ALA A 13 4.67 -5.36 13.00
C ALA A 13 3.19 -5.79 13.03
N LEU A 14 2.27 -4.82 12.93
CA LEU A 14 0.82 -5.08 12.92
C LEU A 14 0.38 -5.76 11.63
N GLY A 15 0.95 -5.40 10.48
CA GLY A 15 0.69 -6.05 9.21
C GLY A 15 1.10 -7.52 9.23
N MET A 16 2.27 -7.84 9.79
CA MET A 16 2.73 -9.22 9.98
C MET A 16 1.85 -9.99 10.97
N TYR A 17 1.45 -9.35 12.07
CA TYR A 17 0.53 -9.96 13.04
C TYR A 17 -0.83 -10.28 12.39
N PHE A 18 -1.40 -9.32 11.65
CA PHE A 18 -2.67 -9.49 10.95
C PHE A 18 -2.59 -10.59 9.89
N PHE A 19 -1.52 -10.60 9.09
CA PHE A 19 -1.26 -11.64 8.09
C PHE A 19 -1.18 -13.03 8.74
N SER A 20 -0.50 -13.14 9.89
CA SER A 20 -0.37 -14.42 10.61
C SER A 20 -1.69 -14.94 11.18
N ARG A 21 -2.66 -14.06 11.44
CA ARG A 21 -3.97 -14.44 12.01
C ARG A 21 -5.03 -14.69 10.95
N THR A 22 -5.05 -13.91 9.87
CA THR A 22 -6.11 -13.94 8.86
C THR A 22 -5.68 -14.62 7.56
N GLY A 23 -4.38 -14.72 7.30
CA GLY A 23 -3.83 -15.21 6.03
C GLY A 23 -3.91 -14.20 4.87
N TYR A 24 -4.54 -13.03 5.07
CA TYR A 24 -4.65 -11.99 4.05
C TYR A 24 -3.51 -10.98 4.12
N SER A 25 -2.89 -10.71 2.97
CA SER A 25 -1.84 -9.70 2.86
C SER A 25 -2.44 -8.29 2.82
N PRO A 26 -1.96 -7.32 3.62
CA PRO A 26 -2.48 -5.95 3.66
C PRO A 26 -1.98 -5.09 2.49
N GLY A 27 -1.75 -5.69 1.31
CA GLY A 27 -1.19 -5.01 0.16
C GLY A 27 0.32 -4.81 0.27
N GLY A 28 1.05 -5.71 0.92
CA GLY A 28 2.50 -5.67 1.13
C GLY A 28 2.92 -5.34 2.56
N ILE A 29 4.16 -5.72 2.93
CA ILE A 29 4.66 -5.60 4.32
C ILE A 29 4.77 -4.15 4.80
N ILE A 30 5.15 -3.23 3.91
CA ILE A 30 5.43 -1.82 4.24
C ILE A 30 4.18 -0.93 4.04
N THR A 31 3.26 -1.36 3.19
CA THR A 31 2.06 -0.64 2.78
C THR A 31 1.19 -0.10 3.90
N PRO A 32 0.79 -0.87 4.93
CA PRO A 32 -0.07 -0.33 5.99
C PRO A 32 0.59 0.80 6.79
N GLY A 33 1.91 0.74 6.99
CA GLY A 33 2.66 1.80 7.67
C GLY A 33 2.70 3.10 6.87
N LEU A 34 2.88 3.00 5.55
CA LEU A 34 2.85 4.18 4.67
C LEU A 34 1.42 4.73 4.49
N LEU A 35 0.42 3.84 4.32
CA LEU A 35 -0.98 4.24 4.29
C LEU A 35 -1.40 4.96 5.57
N ALA A 36 -0.88 4.54 6.73
CA ALA A 36 -1.16 5.20 8.00
C ALA A 36 -0.67 6.66 8.05
N MET A 37 0.39 6.99 7.31
CA MET A 37 0.90 8.37 7.19
C MET A 37 0.02 9.22 6.27
N ASP A 38 -0.50 8.62 5.21
CA ASP A 38 -1.33 9.30 4.21
C ASP A 38 -2.84 9.29 4.54
N LEU A 39 -3.24 8.72 5.70
CA LEU A 39 -4.63 8.64 6.17
C LEU A 39 -5.34 10.00 6.25
N ASN A 40 -4.59 11.08 6.50
CA ASN A 40 -5.14 12.43 6.60
C ASN A 40 -5.59 13.01 5.24
N SER A 41 -5.21 12.36 4.12
CA SER A 41 -5.53 12.80 2.77
C SER A 41 -6.44 11.77 2.07
N PRO A 42 -7.78 11.93 2.11
CA PRO A 42 -8.68 10.99 1.45
C PRO A 42 -8.50 10.98 -0.08
N VAL A 43 -8.09 12.12 -0.65
CA VAL A 43 -7.78 12.24 -2.08
C VAL A 43 -6.59 11.36 -2.45
N MET A 44 -5.53 11.33 -1.63
CA MET A 44 -4.35 10.52 -1.88
C MET A 44 -4.62 9.02 -1.70
N LEU A 45 -5.40 8.64 -0.69
CA LEU A 45 -5.85 7.24 -0.57
C LEU A 45 -6.65 6.80 -1.79
N GLY A 46 -7.57 7.65 -2.27
CA GLY A 46 -8.34 7.40 -3.47
C GLY A 46 -7.46 7.18 -4.70
N THR A 47 -6.43 8.01 -4.91
CA THR A 47 -5.51 7.85 -6.04
C THR A 47 -4.64 6.60 -5.92
N ILE A 48 -4.18 6.23 -4.72
CA ILE A 48 -3.42 4.99 -4.47
C ILE A 48 -4.27 3.78 -4.83
N PHE A 49 -5.51 3.70 -4.33
CA PHE A 49 -6.38 2.57 -4.62
C PHE A 49 -6.83 2.53 -6.09
N ALA A 50 -7.06 3.69 -6.72
CA ALA A 50 -7.36 3.75 -8.15
C ALA A 50 -6.17 3.25 -8.99
N CYS A 51 -4.94 3.69 -8.67
CA CYS A 51 -3.73 3.20 -9.33
C CYS A 51 -3.52 1.71 -9.07
N ALA A 52 -3.80 1.23 -7.85
CA ALA A 52 -3.70 -0.19 -7.50
C ALA A 52 -4.71 -1.07 -8.25
N ALA A 53 -5.93 -0.57 -8.46
CA ALA A 53 -6.93 -1.26 -9.27
C ALA A 53 -6.50 -1.32 -10.74
N MET A 54 -5.93 -0.24 -11.28
CA MET A 54 -5.36 -0.22 -12.62
C MET A 54 -4.17 -1.19 -12.77
N THR A 55 -3.25 -1.21 -11.79
CA THR A 55 -2.11 -2.13 -11.81
C THR A 55 -2.59 -3.57 -11.74
N ALA A 56 -3.58 -3.89 -10.90
CA ALA A 56 -4.19 -5.22 -10.84
C ALA A 56 -4.82 -5.64 -12.17
N PHE A 57 -5.58 -4.75 -12.82
CA PHE A 57 -6.21 -5.02 -14.11
C PHE A 57 -5.17 -5.30 -15.22
N LEU A 58 -4.15 -4.45 -15.32
CA LEU A 58 -3.05 -4.63 -16.28
C LEU A 58 -2.23 -5.89 -15.96
N LEU A 59 -2.04 -6.19 -14.67
CA LEU A 59 -1.33 -7.41 -14.24
C LEU A 59 -2.10 -8.66 -14.64
N SER A 60 -3.43 -8.72 -14.47
CA SER A 60 -4.25 -9.83 -14.95
C SER A 60 -4.10 -10.05 -16.46
N ALA A 61 -4.09 -8.96 -17.24
CA ALA A 61 -3.84 -9.04 -18.68
C ALA A 61 -2.43 -9.55 -19.00
N ALA A 62 -1.41 -9.05 -18.29
CA ALA A 62 -0.02 -9.45 -18.45
C ALA A 62 0.23 -10.91 -18.06
N ILE A 63 -0.42 -11.43 -17.02
CA ILE A 63 -0.33 -12.84 -16.63
C ILE A 63 -0.94 -13.72 -17.72
N LYS A 64 -2.06 -13.30 -18.31
CA LYS A 64 -2.72 -14.05 -19.38
C LYS A 64 -1.89 -14.08 -20.67
N SER A 65 -1.16 -13.00 -20.98
CA SER A 65 -0.32 -12.92 -22.19
C SER A 65 1.06 -13.55 -22.03
N LEU A 66 1.72 -13.35 -20.87
CA LEU A 66 3.10 -13.76 -20.63
C LEU A 66 3.23 -15.04 -19.79
N GLY A 67 2.15 -15.55 -19.21
CA GLY A 67 2.19 -16.74 -18.35
C GLY A 67 3.08 -16.54 -17.12
N LEU A 68 2.97 -15.40 -16.44
CA LEU A 68 3.81 -15.09 -15.28
C LEU A 68 3.37 -15.88 -14.03
N TYR A 69 4.32 -16.54 -13.37
CA TYR A 69 4.05 -17.33 -12.17
C TYR A 69 4.92 -16.91 -10.96
N GLY A 70 4.38 -17.13 -9.75
CA GLY A 70 5.12 -16.95 -8.49
C GLY A 70 5.66 -15.53 -8.26
N ARG A 71 6.97 -15.42 -8.03
CA ARG A 71 7.66 -14.13 -7.74
C ARG A 71 7.73 -13.18 -8.95
N GLN A 72 7.60 -13.68 -10.18
CA GLN A 72 7.63 -12.82 -11.36
C GLN A 72 6.39 -11.91 -11.42
N ARG A 73 5.27 -12.38 -10.88
CA ARG A 73 4.01 -11.63 -10.81
C ARG A 73 4.13 -10.35 -9.97
N THR A 74 4.76 -10.42 -8.81
CA THR A 74 4.98 -9.23 -7.95
C THR A 74 5.95 -8.24 -8.61
N ALA A 75 6.99 -8.74 -9.30
CA ALA A 75 7.92 -7.88 -10.03
C ALA A 75 7.23 -7.18 -11.22
N ALA A 76 6.39 -7.89 -11.96
CA ALA A 76 5.60 -7.32 -13.05
C ALA A 76 4.61 -6.25 -12.54
N ALA A 77 3.95 -6.50 -11.40
CA ALA A 77 3.06 -5.51 -10.78
C ALA A 77 3.79 -4.20 -10.44
N MET A 78 5.01 -4.31 -9.89
CA MET A 78 5.88 -3.16 -9.60
C MET A 78 6.28 -2.41 -10.86
N LEU A 79 6.66 -3.14 -11.93
CA LEU A 79 7.01 -2.53 -13.21
C LEU A 79 5.82 -1.80 -13.83
N ILE A 80 4.63 -2.39 -13.79
CA ILE A 80 3.39 -1.77 -14.26
C ILE A 80 3.08 -0.51 -13.46
N ALA A 81 3.19 -0.56 -12.14
CA ALA A 81 2.99 0.62 -11.28
C ALA A 81 3.98 1.74 -11.59
N LEU A 82 5.25 1.39 -11.84
CA LEU A 82 6.28 2.34 -12.26
C LEU A 82 5.96 2.95 -13.63
N LEU A 83 5.46 2.16 -14.58
CA LEU A 83 5.08 2.61 -15.93
C LEU A 83 3.88 3.56 -15.86
N ILE A 84 2.85 3.23 -15.07
CA ILE A 84 1.71 4.12 -14.80
C ILE A 84 2.18 5.43 -14.19
N LYS A 85 3.10 5.38 -13.22
CA LYS A 85 3.67 6.60 -12.62
C LYS A 85 4.42 7.45 -13.65
N ALA A 86 5.23 6.83 -14.52
CA ALA A 86 5.96 7.56 -15.55
C ALA A 86 5.02 8.25 -16.54
N LEU A 87 3.95 7.56 -16.96
CA LEU A 87 2.93 8.14 -17.82
C LEU A 87 2.18 9.28 -17.11
N LEU A 88 1.71 9.04 -15.89
CA LEU A 88 1.02 10.07 -15.11
C LEU A 88 1.92 11.29 -14.87
N GLY A 89 3.19 11.12 -14.55
CA GLY A 89 4.12 12.23 -14.36
C GLY A 89 4.42 13.02 -15.64
N ALA A 90 4.31 12.39 -16.81
CA ALA A 90 4.46 13.06 -18.10
C ALA A 90 3.20 13.85 -18.51
N PHE A 91 2.00 13.33 -18.19
CA PHE A 91 0.72 13.94 -18.60
C PHE A 91 0.11 14.87 -17.54
N LEU A 92 0.34 14.60 -16.26
CA LEU A 92 -0.18 15.33 -15.10
C LEU A 92 0.98 15.60 -14.12
N PRO A 93 1.49 16.84 -14.02
CA PRO A 93 2.44 17.21 -12.98
C PRO A 93 1.74 17.30 -11.62
N LEU A 94 1.22 16.17 -11.15
CA LEU A 94 0.69 16.04 -9.80
C LEU A 94 1.86 16.04 -8.82
N PRO A 95 1.76 16.75 -7.69
CA PRO A 95 2.69 16.62 -6.57
C PRO A 95 2.43 15.29 -5.85
N LEU A 96 2.60 14.17 -6.56
CA LEU A 96 2.59 12.84 -5.98
C LEU A 96 3.87 12.73 -5.14
N HIS A 97 3.70 12.83 -3.83
CA HIS A 97 4.78 12.62 -2.87
C HIS A 97 5.56 11.34 -3.24
N TRP A 98 6.89 11.50 -3.31
CA TRP A 98 7.91 10.66 -3.94
C TRP A 98 7.84 9.14 -3.63
N THR A 99 7.14 8.76 -2.56
CA THR A 99 7.01 7.40 -2.01
C THR A 99 5.90 6.53 -2.64
N GLY A 100 4.99 7.11 -3.43
CA GLY A 100 3.71 6.48 -3.80
C GLY A 100 3.70 5.46 -4.95
N TRP A 101 4.84 4.96 -5.47
CA TRP A 101 4.83 3.97 -6.57
C TRP A 101 4.86 2.52 -6.10
N VAL A 102 5.56 2.29 -4.99
CA VAL A 102 5.72 0.94 -4.42
C VAL A 102 4.39 0.45 -3.86
N ILE A 103 3.64 1.34 -3.20
CA ILE A 103 2.36 1.03 -2.56
C ILE A 103 1.31 0.49 -3.57
N PRO A 104 0.94 1.21 -4.65
CA PRO A 104 -0.03 0.70 -5.61
C PRO A 104 0.48 -0.51 -6.39
N GLY A 105 1.80 -0.69 -6.52
CA GLY A 105 2.39 -1.92 -7.06
C GLY A 105 2.19 -3.13 -6.15
N LEU A 106 2.44 -2.98 -4.84
CA LEU A 106 2.21 -4.04 -3.84
C LEU A 106 0.72 -4.34 -3.67
N ILE A 107 -0.11 -3.30 -3.51
CA ILE A 107 -1.56 -3.45 -3.39
C ILE A 107 -2.11 -4.11 -4.65
N GLY A 108 -1.71 -3.68 -5.85
CA GLY A 108 -2.18 -4.28 -7.10
C GLY A 108 -1.80 -5.76 -7.24
N ALA A 109 -0.58 -6.11 -6.83
CA ALA A 109 -0.14 -7.51 -6.81
C ALA A 109 -1.01 -8.37 -5.88
N ASP A 110 -1.34 -7.86 -4.69
CA ASP A 110 -2.17 -8.58 -3.73
C ASP A 110 -3.65 -8.58 -4.13
N MET A 111 -4.18 -7.47 -4.65
CA MET A 111 -5.55 -7.36 -5.17
C MET A 111 -5.83 -8.41 -6.22
N GLU A 112 -4.87 -8.69 -7.08
CA GLU A 112 -5.04 -9.70 -8.12
C GLU A 112 -4.87 -11.13 -7.56
N ARG A 113 -4.15 -11.33 -6.44
CA ARG A 113 -3.92 -12.66 -5.82
C ARG A 113 -5.08 -13.13 -4.95
N GLN A 114 -5.55 -12.25 -4.07
CA GLN A 114 -6.56 -12.58 -3.07
C GLN A 114 -7.89 -11.84 -3.30
N GLY A 115 -7.94 -10.93 -4.28
CA GLY A 115 -9.11 -10.12 -4.59
C GLY A 115 -8.99 -8.69 -4.08
N ALA A 116 -9.68 -7.76 -4.75
CA ALA A 116 -9.65 -6.34 -4.41
C ALA A 116 -10.24 -6.07 -3.01
N PHE A 117 -11.42 -6.62 -2.72
CA PHE A 117 -12.12 -6.44 -1.45
C PHE A 117 -11.29 -6.83 -0.22
N PRO A 118 -10.74 -8.05 -0.10
CA PRO A 118 -9.95 -8.42 1.08
C PRO A 118 -8.67 -7.60 1.22
N THR A 119 -8.05 -7.21 0.10
CA THR A 119 -6.82 -6.41 0.12
C THR A 119 -7.08 -4.99 0.63
N VAL A 120 -8.15 -4.35 0.16
CA VAL A 120 -8.55 -3.01 0.62
C VAL A 120 -8.99 -3.03 2.07
N ALA A 121 -9.79 -4.03 2.46
CA ALA A 121 -10.24 -4.17 3.84
C ALA A 121 -9.07 -4.41 4.80
N ALA A 122 -8.15 -5.32 4.44
CA ALA A 122 -6.97 -5.62 5.25
C ALA A 122 -6.02 -4.42 5.34
N SER A 123 -5.74 -3.75 4.22
CA SER A 123 -4.82 -2.60 4.20
C SER A 123 -5.36 -1.42 5.02
N LEU A 124 -6.65 -1.11 4.89
CA LEU A 124 -7.31 -0.08 5.69
C LEU A 124 -7.37 -0.47 7.17
N ALA A 125 -7.79 -1.70 7.49
CA ALA A 125 -7.89 -2.14 8.88
C ALA A 125 -6.54 -2.05 9.60
N VAL A 126 -5.47 -2.51 8.96
CA VAL A 126 -4.12 -2.42 9.53
C VAL A 126 -3.64 -0.96 9.57
N ALA A 127 -3.85 -0.17 8.52
CA ALA A 127 -3.47 1.26 8.52
C ALA A 127 -4.15 2.04 9.65
N PHE A 128 -5.45 1.83 9.88
CA PHE A 128 -6.18 2.41 11.01
C PHE A 128 -5.62 1.92 12.35
N ALA A 129 -5.37 0.61 12.50
CA ALA A 129 -4.78 0.06 13.72
C ALA A 129 -3.40 0.66 14.00
N THR A 130 -2.56 0.84 12.97
CA THR A 130 -1.25 1.47 13.06
C THR A 130 -1.35 2.94 13.44
N SER A 131 -2.28 3.69 12.85
CA SER A 131 -2.52 5.09 13.19
C SER A 131 -2.99 5.25 14.64
N MET A 132 -3.92 4.40 15.09
CA MET A 132 -4.38 4.39 16.48
C MET A 132 -3.25 4.01 17.44
N ALA A 133 -2.48 2.96 17.14
CA ALA A 133 -1.33 2.55 17.96
C ALA A 133 -0.27 3.65 18.04
N GLY A 134 0.01 4.31 16.92
CA GLY A 134 0.88 5.48 16.87
C GLY A 134 0.36 6.59 17.77
N SER A 135 -0.90 7.02 17.59
CA SER A 135 -1.52 8.08 18.40
C SER A 135 -1.51 7.77 19.91
N LEU A 136 -1.70 6.50 20.28
CA LEU A 136 -1.65 6.05 21.67
C LEU A 136 -0.23 6.15 22.24
N LEU A 137 0.78 5.69 21.50
CA LEU A 137 2.18 5.81 21.90
C LEU A 137 2.58 7.28 22.05
N TYR A 138 2.13 8.15 21.15
CA TYR A 138 2.35 9.60 21.25
C TYR A 138 1.66 10.21 22.48
N SER A 139 0.44 9.77 22.79
CA SER A 139 -0.29 10.23 23.98
C SER A 139 0.38 9.80 25.29
N LEU A 140 0.99 8.61 25.31
CA LEU A 140 1.73 8.08 26.46
C LEU A 140 3.13 8.68 26.60
N SER A 141 3.75 9.12 25.49
CA SER A 141 5.07 9.75 25.50
C SER A 141 5.06 11.24 25.87
N GLY A 142 3.89 11.84 26.16
CA GLY A 142 3.78 13.17 26.76
C GLY A 142 4.10 14.36 25.85
N GLY A 143 3.63 14.36 24.60
CA GLY A 143 3.83 15.49 23.67
C GLY A 143 2.57 16.29 23.41
N TRP A 144 2.29 17.29 24.26
CA TRP A 144 1.59 18.50 23.81
C TRP A 144 2.63 19.40 23.15
N GLN A 145 2.55 19.57 21.83
CA GLN A 145 2.87 20.79 21.07
C GLN A 145 2.61 20.57 19.58
#